data_AF-A0AA88SKQ2-F1
#
_entry.id   AF-A0AA88SKQ2-F1
#
_cell.length_a   1.000
_cell.length_b   1.000
_cell.length_c   1.000
_cell.angle_alpha   90.00
_cell.angle_beta   90.00
_cell.angle_gamma   90.00
#
_symmetry.space_group_name_H-M   'P 1'
#
loop_
_entity.id
_entity.type
_entity.pdbx_description
1 polymer ?
#
loop_
_entity_poly.entity_id
_entity_poly.type
_entity_poly.pdbx_seq_one_letter_code
_entity_poly.pdbx_strand_id
1 'polypeptide(L)'
;MRRNRLGKEDWVDIRWKPGKIVHTYQKDTTNCGVFVMEMAKRTVKEFPNSPQMFEIDPSQESLNKQRRDMAEVILKGSVPNTDFCSFCGNKDLPKAVAAVWIQCGTCTKWFHIKCLGMTDEQIPSGHIPWYCALCIELKQVQRP
;
A
#
# COMPACT_ATOMS: atom_id res chain seq x y z
N MET A 1 14.23 6.57 -37.72
CA MET A 1 12.80 6.39 -38.09
C MET A 1 12.33 5.05 -37.50
N ARG A 2 11.63 5.03 -36.35
CA ARG A 2 11.17 3.78 -35.71
C ARG A 2 9.93 3.26 -36.45
N ARG A 3 10.08 2.24 -37.30
CA ARG A 3 8.95 1.48 -37.87
C ARG A 3 8.48 0.44 -36.85
N ASN A 4 7.70 0.87 -35.86
CA ASN A 4 6.91 -0.04 -35.01
C ASN A 4 5.45 0.02 -35.46
N ARG A 5 5.10 -0.77 -36.47
CA ARG A 5 3.70 -1.11 -36.77
C ARG A 5 3.66 -2.55 -37.25
N LEU A 6 3.74 -3.48 -36.30
CA LEU A 6 3.26 -4.83 -36.57
C LEU A 6 1.72 -4.71 -36.70
N GLY A 7 1.20 -5.09 -37.86
CA GLY A 7 -0.23 -5.03 -38.18
C GLY A 7 -1.05 -6.06 -37.40
N LYS A 8 -2.38 -5.93 -37.42
CA LYS A 8 -3.30 -6.90 -36.78
C LYS A 8 -3.09 -8.33 -37.24
N GLU A 9 -2.60 -8.51 -38.46
CA GLU A 9 -2.39 -9.83 -39.07
C GLU A 9 -1.02 -10.44 -38.76
N ASP A 10 -0.06 -9.68 -38.25
CA ASP A 10 1.30 -10.20 -37.97
C ASP A 10 1.35 -11.22 -36.82
N TRP A 11 0.25 -11.37 -36.08
CA TRP A 11 0.13 -12.28 -34.95
C TRP A 11 -0.74 -13.51 -35.23
N VAL A 12 -1.38 -13.61 -36.40
CA VAL A 12 -2.36 -14.68 -36.71
C VAL A 12 -1.71 -16.06 -36.85
N ASP A 13 -0.44 -16.09 -37.27
CA ASP A 13 0.33 -17.33 -37.46
C ASP A 13 1.27 -17.64 -36.28
N ILE A 14 1.29 -16.79 -35.24
CA ILE A 14 2.13 -17.00 -34.06
C ILE A 14 1.51 -18.10 -33.19
N ARG A 15 2.15 -19.27 -33.21
CA ARG A 15 1.83 -20.38 -32.33
C ARG A 15 2.41 -20.13 -30.94
N TRP A 16 1.65 -19.46 -30.09
CA TRP A 16 1.98 -19.29 -28.68
C TRP A 16 2.20 -20.65 -28.02
N LYS A 17 3.33 -20.80 -27.32
CA LYS A 17 3.62 -21.96 -26.49
C LYS A 17 3.62 -21.53 -25.03
N PRO A 18 2.95 -22.27 -24.14
CA PRO A 18 3.07 -22.01 -22.72
C PRO A 18 4.50 -22.32 -22.28
N GLY A 19 5.11 -21.39 -21.55
CA GLY A 19 6.37 -21.59 -20.84
C GLY A 19 6.11 -21.74 -19.34
N LYS A 20 6.96 -22.49 -18.65
CA LYS A 20 7.01 -22.53 -17.18
C LYS A 20 8.36 -22.01 -16.72
N ILE A 21 8.36 -21.02 -15.84
CA ILE A 21 9.55 -20.51 -15.18
C ILE A 21 9.67 -21.18 -13.81
N VAL A 22 10.87 -21.62 -13.46
CA VAL A 22 11.16 -22.21 -12.15
C VAL A 22 11.02 -21.12 -11.08
N HIS A 23 10.37 -21.45 -9.97
CA HIS A 23 10.15 -20.50 -8.88
C HIS A 23 10.10 -21.19 -7.52
N THR A 24 10.39 -20.42 -6.46
CA THR A 24 10.14 -20.88 -5.09
C THR A 24 8.66 -21.18 -4.91
N TYR A 25 8.35 -22.37 -4.39
CA TYR A 25 6.99 -22.76 -4.05
C TYR A 25 6.56 -22.12 -2.73
N GLN A 26 5.40 -21.45 -2.76
CA GLN A 26 4.70 -21.04 -1.55
C GLN A 26 4.20 -22.27 -0.79
N LYS A 27 4.30 -22.25 0.55
CA LYS A 27 3.90 -23.36 1.43
C LYS A 27 2.64 -23.07 2.25
N ASP A 28 2.13 -21.84 2.21
CA ASP A 28 0.93 -21.39 2.92
C ASP A 28 -0.21 -21.09 1.95
N THR A 29 -1.36 -20.64 2.48
CA THR A 29 -2.56 -20.31 1.70
C THR A 29 -2.83 -18.80 1.56
N THR A 30 -1.99 -17.93 2.12
CA THR A 30 -2.31 -16.49 2.27
C THR A 30 -1.31 -15.56 1.58
N ASN A 31 -0.13 -16.05 1.18
CA ASN A 31 0.94 -15.23 0.62
C ASN A 31 1.05 -15.28 -0.91
N CYS A 32 0.12 -15.92 -1.63
CA CYS A 32 0.18 -16.04 -3.09
C CYS A 32 0.24 -14.68 -3.79
N GLY A 33 -0.48 -13.68 -3.27
CA GLY A 33 -0.38 -12.30 -3.75
C GLY A 33 1.03 -11.71 -3.63
N VAL A 34 1.76 -12.00 -2.55
CA VAL A 34 3.15 -11.51 -2.36
C VAL A 34 4.08 -12.15 -3.39
N PHE A 35 3.94 -13.45 -3.63
CA PHE A 35 4.71 -14.16 -4.63
C PHE A 35 4.46 -13.58 -6.03
N VAL A 36 3.18 -13.42 -6.41
CA VAL A 36 2.80 -12.84 -7.71
C VAL A 36 3.36 -11.42 -7.88
N MET A 37 3.29 -10.59 -6.85
CA MET A 37 3.79 -9.21 -6.93
C MET A 37 5.32 -9.14 -7.09
N GLU A 38 6.08 -9.97 -6.37
CA GLU A 38 7.54 -10.02 -6.54
C GLU A 38 7.95 -10.60 -7.90
N MET A 39 7.24 -11.62 -8.40
CA MET A 39 7.45 -12.16 -9.75
C MET A 39 7.18 -11.10 -10.83
N ALA A 40 6.06 -10.36 -10.70
CA ALA A 40 5.69 -9.31 -11.63
C ALA A 40 6.71 -8.16 -11.62
N LYS A 41 7.11 -7.70 -10.42
CA LYS A 41 8.14 -6.68 -10.22
C LYS A 41 9.47 -7.07 -10.88
N ARG A 42 9.91 -8.32 -10.73
CA ARG A 42 11.15 -8.80 -11.36
C ARG A 42 11.02 -8.90 -12.89
N THR A 43 9.88 -9.38 -13.38
CA THR A 43 9.58 -9.44 -14.82
C THR A 43 9.65 -8.05 -15.47
N VAL A 44 9.05 -7.03 -14.84
CA VAL A 44 9.10 -5.65 -15.34
C VAL A 44 10.51 -5.08 -15.28
N LYS A 45 11.27 -5.36 -14.22
CA LYS A 45 12.66 -4.88 -14.06
C LYS A 45 13.63 -5.49 -15.06
N GLU A 46 13.40 -6.74 -15.47
CA GLU A 46 14.27 -7.45 -16.40
C GLU A 46 13.91 -7.21 -17.87
N PHE A 47 12.79 -6.54 -18.14
CA PHE A 47 12.38 -6.19 -19.50
C PHE A 47 13.52 -5.47 -20.26
N PRO A 48 13.82 -5.85 -21.52
CA PRO A 48 13.04 -6.72 -22.41
C PRO A 48 13.25 -8.22 -22.23
N ASN A 49 14.14 -8.64 -21.32
CA ASN A 49 14.41 -10.05 -21.07
C ASN A 49 13.33 -10.68 -20.17
N SER A 50 13.23 -12.01 -20.24
CA SER A 50 12.40 -12.79 -19.32
C SER A 50 13.27 -13.40 -18.21
N PRO A 51 12.85 -13.32 -16.94
CA PRO A 51 13.54 -13.98 -15.84
C PRO A 51 13.64 -15.49 -16.08
N GLN A 52 14.82 -16.06 -15.84
CA GLN A 52 15.03 -17.51 -15.94
C GLN A 52 14.50 -18.26 -14.70
N MET A 53 14.43 -17.57 -13.55
CA MET A 53 13.97 -18.13 -12.29
C MET A 53 13.47 -17.03 -11.33
N PHE A 54 12.48 -17.36 -10.50
CA PHE A 54 12.03 -16.53 -9.39
C PHE A 54 12.41 -17.14 -8.04
N GLU A 55 13.44 -16.59 -7.40
CA GLU A 55 13.77 -16.89 -6.02
C GLU A 55 13.09 -15.89 -5.09
N ILE A 56 12.19 -16.40 -4.27
CA ILE A 56 11.46 -15.66 -3.24
C ILE A 56 11.71 -16.40 -1.93
N ASP A 57 12.17 -15.70 -0.89
CA ASP A 57 12.31 -16.28 0.43
C ASP A 57 10.91 -16.56 1.02
N PRO A 58 10.54 -17.83 1.29
CA PRO A 58 9.23 -18.19 1.79
C PRO A 58 9.08 -17.98 3.30
N SER A 59 10.09 -17.45 4.00
CA SER A 59 10.00 -17.16 5.42
C SER A 59 8.92 -16.11 5.70
N GLN A 60 8.13 -16.31 6.76
CA GLN A 60 7.07 -15.37 7.13
C GLN A 60 7.62 -13.96 7.42
N GLU A 61 8.84 -13.88 7.98
CA GLU A 61 9.52 -12.61 8.23
C GLU A 61 9.79 -11.86 6.92
N SER A 62 10.38 -12.53 5.93
CA SER A 62 10.64 -11.93 4.61
C SER A 62 9.35 -11.55 3.92
N LEU A 63 8.33 -12.40 3.92
CA LEU A 63 7.03 -12.12 3.30
C LEU A 63 6.33 -10.93 3.97
N ASN A 64 6.39 -10.82 5.30
CA ASN A 64 5.88 -9.66 6.04
C ASN A 64 6.66 -8.39 5.70
N LYS A 65 7.98 -8.48 5.50
CA LYS A 65 8.80 -7.37 5.03
C LYS A 65 8.38 -6.95 3.61
N GLN A 66 8.23 -7.88 2.67
CA GLN A 66 7.77 -7.58 1.30
C GLN A 66 6.40 -6.90 1.31
N ARG A 67 5.46 -7.34 2.15
CA ARG A 67 4.16 -6.67 2.33
C ARG A 67 4.30 -5.22 2.77
N ARG A 68 5.15 -4.96 3.77
CA ARG A 68 5.43 -3.60 4.25
C ARG A 68 6.07 -2.74 3.17
N ASP A 69 7.09 -3.26 2.49
CA ASP A 69 7.78 -2.55 1.41
C ASP A 69 6.81 -2.20 0.27
N MET A 70 5.94 -3.13 -0.13
CA MET A 70 4.90 -2.89 -1.14
C MET A 70 3.92 -1.81 -0.70
N ALA A 71 3.41 -1.88 0.53
CA ALA A 71 2.51 -0.88 1.08
C ALA A 71 3.16 0.51 1.12
N GLU A 72 4.43 0.59 1.51
CA GLU A 72 5.19 1.84 1.54
C GLU A 72 5.36 2.44 0.13
N VAL A 73 5.70 1.61 -0.87
CA VAL A 73 5.80 2.06 -2.28
C VAL A 73 4.46 2.60 -2.78
N ILE A 74 3.36 1.89 -2.50
CA ILE A 74 2.02 2.34 -2.88
C ILE A 74 1.70 3.68 -2.22
N LEU A 75 1.95 3.80 -0.91
CA LEU A 75 1.67 5.03 -0.17
C LEU A 75 2.52 6.21 -0.64
N LYS A 76 3.81 5.99 -0.96
CA LYS A 76 4.71 7.04 -1.50
C LYS A 76 4.28 7.50 -2.89
N GLY A 77 3.72 6.60 -3.70
CA GLY A 77 3.18 6.92 -5.01
C GLY A 77 1.75 7.49 -4.99
N SER A 78 1.10 7.50 -3.82
CA SER A 78 -0.30 7.94 -3.67
C SER A 78 -0.40 9.44 -3.41
N VAL A 79 -1.52 10.04 -3.83
CA VAL A 79 -1.86 11.42 -3.47
C VAL A 79 -2.50 11.43 -2.08
N PRO A 80 -2.08 12.31 -1.15
CA PRO A 80 -2.75 12.45 0.14
C PRO A 80 -4.21 12.83 -0.08
N ASN A 81 -5.12 12.01 0.43
CA ASN A 81 -6.54 12.31 0.39
C ASN A 81 -6.96 12.87 1.76
N THR A 82 -7.06 14.20 1.85
CA THR A 82 -7.38 14.92 3.09
C THR A 82 -8.87 14.96 3.39
N ASP A 83 -9.71 14.54 2.46
CA ASP A 83 -11.18 14.60 2.58
C ASP A 83 -11.77 13.42 3.37
N PHE A 84 -10.94 12.43 3.72
CA PHE A 84 -11.36 11.19 4.36
C PHE A 84 -10.66 11.00 5.70
N CYS A 85 -11.39 10.42 6.65
CA CYS A 85 -10.85 10.08 7.95
C CYS A 85 -9.72 9.05 7.79
N SER A 86 -8.55 9.38 8.34
CA SER A 86 -7.35 8.54 8.28
C SER A 86 -7.43 7.27 9.14
N PHE A 87 -8.54 7.06 9.87
CA PHE A 87 -8.81 5.83 10.61
C PHE A 87 -9.81 4.92 9.86
N CYS A 88 -10.96 5.44 9.46
CA CYS A 88 -12.03 4.62 8.86
C CYS A 88 -12.13 4.69 7.32
N GLY A 89 -11.40 5.62 6.69
CA GLY A 89 -11.43 5.80 5.23
C GLY A 89 -12.72 6.40 4.66
N ASN A 90 -13.64 6.88 5.51
CA ASN A 90 -14.89 7.51 5.09
C ASN A 90 -14.86 9.03 5.31
N LYS A 91 -15.59 9.75 4.46
CA LYS A 91 -15.82 11.19 4.63
C LYS A 91 -16.90 11.43 5.69
N ASP A 92 -18.03 10.77 5.52
CA ASP A 92 -19.18 10.91 6.41
C ASP A 92 -19.33 9.69 7.32
N LEU A 93 -19.83 9.90 8.54
CA LEU A 93 -20.25 8.83 9.43
C LEU A 93 -21.67 8.35 9.05
N PRO A 94 -22.03 7.08 9.31
CA PRO A 94 -23.39 6.59 9.10
C PRO A 94 -24.44 7.47 9.81
N LYS A 95 -25.59 7.66 9.15
CA LYS A 95 -26.66 8.66 9.40
C LYS A 95 -26.87 9.07 10.87
N ALA A 96 -27.02 10.39 11.07
CA ALA A 96 -27.46 11.13 12.25
C ALA A 96 -26.41 11.62 13.27
N VAL A 97 -25.11 11.46 13.00
CA VAL A 97 -24.06 12.09 13.83
C VAL A 97 -23.24 13.04 12.97
N ALA A 98 -23.22 14.32 13.34
CA ALA A 98 -22.32 15.28 12.71
C ALA A 98 -20.88 14.78 12.87
N ALA A 99 -20.15 14.67 11.77
CA ALA A 99 -18.76 14.29 11.80
C ALA A 99 -17.96 15.45 12.41
N VAL A 100 -17.63 15.38 13.69
CA VAL A 100 -16.66 16.28 14.31
C VAL A 100 -15.27 15.76 13.97
N TRP A 101 -14.43 16.65 13.45
CA TRP A 101 -13.11 16.33 12.93
C TRP A 101 -12.01 16.93 13.79
N ILE A 102 -10.89 16.22 13.86
CA ILE A 102 -9.67 16.69 14.52
C ILE A 102 -8.47 16.44 13.62
N GLN A 103 -7.54 17.39 13.57
CA GLN A 103 -6.32 17.31 12.77
C GLN A 103 -5.12 17.04 13.67
N CYS A 104 -4.24 16.12 13.24
CA CYS A 104 -2.95 15.94 13.89
C CYS A 104 -2.01 17.11 13.58
N GLY A 105 -1.46 17.77 14.60
CA GLY A 105 -0.51 18.87 14.45
C GLY A 105 0.85 18.49 13.86
N THR A 106 1.17 17.19 13.76
CA THR A 106 2.43 16.71 13.14
C THR A 106 2.22 16.28 11.68
N CYS A 107 1.37 15.28 11.44
CA CYS A 107 1.21 14.69 10.10
C CYS A 107 0.08 15.33 9.29
N THR A 108 -0.65 16.30 9.85
CA THR A 108 -1.75 17.04 9.21
C THR A 108 -2.95 16.20 8.76
N LYS A 109 -2.94 14.90 9.08
CA LYS A 109 -4.03 13.97 8.79
C LYS A 109 -5.25 14.27 9.67
N TRP A 110 -6.43 14.07 9.07
CA TRP A 110 -7.73 14.32 9.68
C TRP A 110 -8.40 13.03 10.12
N PHE A 111 -9.10 13.09 11.25
CA PHE A 111 -9.78 11.95 11.87
C PHE A 111 -11.15 12.39 12.37
N HIS A 112 -12.14 11.48 12.32
CA HIS A 112 -13.36 11.67 13.09
C HIS A 112 -13.07 11.44 14.57
N ILE A 113 -13.50 12.36 15.43
CA ILE A 113 -13.36 12.22 16.89
C ILE A 113 -14.00 10.91 17.38
N LYS A 114 -15.16 10.54 16.80
CA LYS A 114 -15.84 9.28 17.10
C LYS A 114 -15.02 8.04 16.71
N CYS A 115 -14.27 8.09 15.61
CA CYS A 115 -13.40 6.98 15.21
C CYS A 115 -12.23 6.77 16.19
N LEU A 116 -11.87 7.81 16.93
CA LEU A 116 -10.85 7.76 17.97
C LEU A 116 -11.43 7.34 19.34
N GLY A 117 -12.74 7.19 19.47
CA GLY A 117 -13.41 6.90 20.74
C GLY A 117 -13.26 8.02 21.78
N MET A 118 -13.00 9.26 21.34
CA MET A 118 -12.83 10.40 22.23
C MET A 118 -14.19 10.94 22.69
N THR A 119 -14.26 11.31 23.97
CA THR A 119 -15.39 12.08 24.53
C THR A 119 -15.17 13.58 24.34
N ASP A 120 -16.22 14.38 24.53
CA ASP A 120 -16.16 15.84 24.34
C ASP A 120 -15.13 16.51 25.29
N GLU A 121 -14.93 15.95 26.48
CA GLU A 121 -13.95 16.44 27.46
C GLU A 121 -12.50 16.17 27.05
N GLN A 122 -12.28 15.19 26.17
CA GLN A 122 -10.95 14.84 25.66
C GLN A 122 -10.56 15.66 24.43
N ILE A 123 -11.51 16.40 23.84
CA ILE A 123 -11.25 17.28 22.70
C ILE A 123 -10.44 18.47 23.21
N PRO A 124 -9.21 18.70 22.70
CA PRO A 124 -8.42 19.84 23.14
C PRO A 124 -9.14 21.15 22.83
N SER A 125 -9.09 22.09 23.77
CA SER A 125 -9.56 23.46 23.55
C SER A 125 -8.71 24.16 22.47
N GLY A 126 -9.28 25.17 21.80
CA GLY A 126 -8.85 25.71 20.49
C GLY A 126 -7.41 26.22 20.32
N HIS A 127 -6.54 26.08 21.33
CA HIS A 127 -5.11 26.43 21.26
C HIS A 127 -4.16 25.27 21.54
N ILE A 128 -4.65 24.10 21.96
CA ILE A 128 -3.80 22.95 22.29
C ILE A 128 -3.74 22.01 21.07
N PRO A 129 -2.55 21.78 20.47
CA PRO A 129 -2.43 20.87 19.35
C PRO A 129 -2.68 19.42 19.79
N TRP A 130 -3.47 18.70 18.99
CA TRP A 130 -3.66 17.26 19.13
C TRP A 130 -2.63 16.49 18.29
N TYR A 131 -2.19 15.34 18.79
CA TYR A 131 -1.28 14.45 18.07
C TYR A 131 -1.89 13.05 18.00
N CYS A 132 -1.91 12.45 16.80
CA CYS A 132 -2.39 11.08 16.65
C CYS A 132 -1.42 10.07 17.29
N ALA A 133 -1.94 8.89 17.65
CA ALA A 133 -1.16 7.82 18.28
C ALA A 133 0.14 7.50 17.53
N LEU A 134 0.09 7.44 16.20
CA LEU A 134 1.27 7.19 15.36
C LEU A 134 2.34 8.27 15.53
N CYS A 135 1.95 9.55 15.57
CA CYS A 135 2.90 10.64 15.76
C CYS A 135 3.40 10.77 17.20
N ILE A 136 2.64 10.26 18.19
CA ILE A 136 3.09 10.16 19.58
C ILE A 136 4.15 9.06 19.70
N GLU A 137 3.88 7.87 19.16
CA GLU A 137 4.81 6.73 19.16
C GLU A 137 6.13 7.07 18.44
N LEU A 138 6.07 7.69 17.27
CA LEU A 138 7.27 8.09 16.52
C LEU A 138 8.16 9.08 17.30
N LYS A 139 7.57 9.97 18.11
CA LYS A 139 8.32 10.89 18.99
C LYS A 139 8.95 10.18 20.20
N GLN A 140 8.49 8.97 20.56
CA GLN A 140 9.08 8.19 21.66
C GLN A 140 10.27 7.37 21.16
N VAL A 141 10.22 6.85 19.92
CA VAL A 141 11.32 6.08 19.31
C VAL A 141 12.52 6.95 18.92
N GLN A 142 12.30 8.26 18.72
CA GLN A 142 13.35 9.23 18.35
C GLN A 142 13.94 10.02 19.53
N ARG A 143 13.56 9.71 20.79
CA ARG A 143 14.28 10.25 21.95
C ARG A 143 15.54 9.39 22.19
N PRO A 144 16.72 10.00 22.34
CA PRO A 144 17.95 9.28 22.69
C PRO A 144 17.82 8.59 24.05
#